data_AF-F4MXM2-F1
#
_entry.id   AF-F4MXM2-F1
#
_cell.length_a   1.000
_cell.length_b   1.000
_cell.length_c   1.000
_cell.angle_alpha   90.00
_cell.angle_beta   90.00
_cell.angle_gamma   90.00
#
_symmetry.space_group_name_H-M   'P 1'
#
loop_
_entity.id
_entity.type
_entity.pdbx_description
1 polymer ?
#
loop_
_entity_poly.entity_id
_entity_poly.type
_entity_poly.pdbx_seq_one_letter_code
_entity_poly.pdbx_strand_id
1 'polypeptide(L)'
;MNVPITLMSLDTVRDFIINKTSARNLLNTGLVDMSFIDSVTEQELMKARNLINENKFSEHPLEPILSLVSQVLIKSFVCCFSKVSTNHLLWSHYADSHSGFCIRFRKDVLLKNLNIINHGDVIYNDVPINIMHGFNEKENIAKDIIFKKSSSWGYEKEFRMIHSEVAESDNDRFRVECYPDDAIDCIIFGFNSSDSNVSLVKSIMQGNNLIYKKITRGANSFELYVDTEKY
;
A
#
# COMPACT_ATOMS: atom_id res chain seq x y z
N MET A 1 -3.15 2.01 -7.75
CA MET A 1 -2.06 1.14 -7.24
C MET A 1 -1.81 0.06 -8.27
N ASN A 2 -0.56 -0.15 -8.70
CA ASN A 2 -0.19 -1.26 -9.59
C ASN A 2 0.35 -2.42 -8.74
N VAL A 3 -0.53 -3.04 -7.93
CA VAL A 3 -0.18 -4.28 -7.23
C VAL A 3 -0.54 -5.44 -8.17
N PRO A 4 0.39 -6.36 -8.46
CA PRO A 4 0.05 -7.53 -9.25
C PRO A 4 -0.92 -8.38 -8.44
N ILE A 5 -2.12 -8.57 -8.98
CA ILE A 5 -3.17 -9.39 -8.36
C ILE A 5 -3.41 -10.57 -9.28
N THR A 6 -3.52 -11.75 -8.69
CA THR A 6 -3.89 -12.99 -9.37
C THR A 6 -5.17 -13.52 -8.73
N LEU A 7 -6.16 -13.86 -9.54
CA LEU A 7 -7.42 -14.38 -9.01
C LEU A 7 -7.22 -15.73 -8.30
N MET A 8 -6.50 -16.63 -8.96
CA MET A 8 -6.24 -17.99 -8.53
C MET A 8 -4.95 -18.53 -9.17
N SER A 9 -4.29 -19.45 -8.48
CA SER A 9 -3.14 -20.22 -8.96
C SER A 9 -3.46 -21.70 -8.97
N LEU A 10 -2.60 -22.48 -9.63
CA LEU A 10 -2.69 -23.94 -9.67
C LEU A 10 -2.71 -24.51 -8.25
N ASP A 11 -1.86 -24.00 -7.37
CA ASP A 11 -1.80 -24.44 -5.98
C ASP A 11 -3.06 -24.08 -5.19
N THR A 12 -3.63 -22.88 -5.34
CA THR A 12 -4.83 -22.51 -4.58
C THR A 12 -6.08 -23.24 -5.05
N VAL A 13 -6.20 -23.49 -6.35
CA VAL A 13 -7.32 -24.29 -6.89
C VAL A 13 -7.17 -25.74 -6.47
N ARG A 14 -5.97 -26.31 -6.57
CA ARG A 14 -5.68 -27.66 -6.11
C ARG A 14 -5.97 -27.81 -4.62
N ASP A 15 -5.51 -26.88 -3.80
CA ASP A 15 -5.75 -26.86 -2.35
C ASP A 15 -7.25 -26.81 -2.04
N PHE A 16 -7.99 -25.93 -2.73
CA PHE A 16 -9.44 -25.86 -2.61
C PHE A 16 -10.11 -27.19 -2.98
N ILE A 17 -9.76 -27.79 -4.12
CA ILE A 17 -10.34 -29.07 -4.55
C ILE A 17 -10.06 -30.14 -3.49
N ILE A 18 -8.81 -30.29 -3.05
CA ILE A 18 -8.41 -31.35 -2.12
C ILE A 18 -9.03 -31.14 -0.74
N ASN A 19 -8.97 -29.93 -0.19
CA ASN A 19 -9.25 -29.67 1.22
C ASN A 19 -10.65 -29.09 1.49
N LYS A 20 -11.34 -28.55 0.47
CA LYS A 20 -12.67 -27.96 0.60
C LYS A 20 -13.76 -28.77 -0.13
N THR A 21 -13.42 -29.90 -0.74
CA THR A 21 -14.38 -30.84 -1.33
C THR A 21 -14.14 -32.27 -0.80
N SER A 22 -14.95 -33.23 -1.24
CA SER A 22 -14.75 -34.65 -0.95
C SER A 22 -13.59 -35.30 -1.71
N ALA A 23 -12.83 -34.55 -2.51
CA ALA A 23 -11.74 -35.10 -3.33
C ALA A 23 -10.67 -35.84 -2.50
N ARG A 24 -10.34 -35.37 -1.29
CA ARG A 24 -9.42 -36.08 -0.40
C ARG A 24 -9.93 -37.48 0.00
N ASN A 25 -11.24 -37.64 0.20
CA ASN A 25 -11.81 -38.96 0.47
C ASN A 25 -11.73 -39.86 -0.76
N LEU A 26 -11.97 -39.32 -1.96
CA LEU A 26 -11.86 -40.06 -3.22
C LEU A 26 -10.41 -40.50 -3.54
N LEU A 27 -9.43 -39.64 -3.23
CA LEU A 27 -8.01 -39.97 -3.32
C LEU A 27 -7.65 -41.11 -2.35
N ASN A 28 -8.13 -41.03 -1.11
CA ASN A 28 -7.87 -42.06 -0.10
C ASN A 28 -8.50 -43.41 -0.44
N THR A 29 -9.63 -43.45 -1.15
CA THR A 29 -10.25 -44.69 -1.63
C THR A 29 -9.66 -45.20 -2.93
N GLY A 30 -8.76 -44.46 -3.58
CA GLY A 30 -8.19 -44.79 -4.88
C GLY A 30 -9.17 -44.65 -6.06
N LEU A 31 -10.33 -44.02 -5.84
CA LEU A 31 -11.33 -43.79 -6.91
C LEU A 31 -10.86 -42.73 -7.91
N VAL A 32 -10.00 -41.82 -7.46
CA VAL A 32 -9.29 -40.85 -8.30
C VAL A 32 -7.84 -40.79 -7.88
N ASP A 33 -6.96 -40.32 -8.77
CA ASP A 33 -5.56 -40.08 -8.49
C ASP A 33 -5.22 -38.57 -8.58
N MET A 34 -3.96 -38.23 -8.26
CA MET A 34 -3.50 -36.83 -8.34
C MET A 34 -3.50 -36.30 -9.77
N SER A 35 -3.31 -37.15 -10.79
CA SER A 35 -3.32 -36.72 -12.19
C SER A 35 -4.72 -36.23 -12.60
N PHE A 36 -5.76 -36.87 -12.10
CA PHE A 36 -7.14 -36.42 -12.28
C PHE A 36 -7.37 -35.05 -11.62
N ILE A 37 -6.93 -34.87 -10.37
CA ILE A 37 -7.06 -33.57 -9.66
C ILE A 37 -6.33 -32.44 -10.39
N ASP A 38 -5.12 -32.72 -10.89
CA ASP A 38 -4.34 -31.75 -11.66
C ASP A 38 -5.05 -31.39 -12.97
N SER A 39 -5.63 -32.36 -13.67
CA SER A 39 -6.38 -32.11 -14.92
C SER A 39 -7.61 -31.21 -14.69
N VAL A 40 -8.34 -31.43 -13.59
CA VAL A 40 -9.50 -30.60 -13.22
C VAL A 40 -9.05 -29.18 -12.85
N THR A 41 -7.94 -29.08 -12.10
CA THR A 41 -7.34 -27.81 -11.70
C THR A 41 -6.93 -26.98 -12.93
N GLU A 42 -6.28 -27.60 -13.91
CA GLU A 42 -5.87 -26.96 -15.15
C GLU A 42 -7.07 -26.50 -15.99
N GLN A 43 -8.14 -27.31 -16.07
CA GLN A 43 -9.36 -26.94 -16.77
C GLN A 43 -10.02 -25.69 -16.17
N GLU A 44 -10.12 -25.60 -14.84
CA GLU A 44 -10.67 -24.41 -14.17
C GLU A 44 -9.82 -23.16 -14.42
N LEU A 45 -8.49 -23.28 -14.37
CA LEU A 45 -7.59 -22.17 -14.71
C LEU A 45 -7.73 -21.74 -16.18
N MET A 46 -7.88 -22.69 -17.11
CA MET A 46 -8.11 -22.37 -18.53
C MET A 46 -9.43 -21.63 -18.73
N LYS A 47 -10.52 -22.05 -18.06
CA LYS A 47 -11.80 -21.33 -18.12
C LYS A 47 -11.66 -19.88 -17.65
N ALA A 48 -11.03 -19.66 -16.50
CA ALA A 48 -10.79 -18.32 -15.98
C ALA A 48 -9.94 -17.47 -16.95
N ARG A 49 -8.88 -18.04 -17.53
CA ARG A 49 -8.04 -17.37 -18.53
C ARG A 49 -8.80 -17.01 -19.80
N ASN A 50 -9.65 -17.90 -20.30
CA ASN A 50 -10.45 -17.65 -21.49
C ASN A 50 -11.42 -16.49 -21.27
N LEU A 51 -12.09 -16.42 -20.11
CA LEU A 51 -12.95 -15.30 -19.76
C LEU A 51 -12.18 -13.96 -19.73
N ILE A 52 -10.95 -13.96 -19.22
CA ILE A 52 -10.08 -12.77 -19.23
C ILE A 52 -9.72 -12.38 -20.67
N ASN A 53 -9.25 -13.32 -21.49
CA ASN A 53 -8.83 -13.07 -22.87
C ASN A 53 -9.99 -12.57 -23.75
N GLU A 54 -11.21 -13.00 -23.48
CA GLU A 54 -12.42 -12.56 -24.18
C GLU A 54 -13.03 -11.27 -23.60
N ASN A 55 -12.42 -10.66 -22.57
CA ASN A 55 -12.96 -9.53 -21.80
C ASN A 55 -14.35 -9.81 -21.18
N LYS A 56 -14.67 -11.09 -20.90
CA LYS A 56 -15.91 -11.56 -20.29
C LYS A 56 -15.73 -11.89 -18.82
N PHE A 57 -14.82 -11.20 -18.14
CA PHE A 57 -14.51 -11.48 -16.75
C PHE A 57 -15.71 -11.29 -15.81
N SER A 58 -16.67 -10.45 -16.19
CA SER A 58 -17.98 -10.30 -15.52
C SER A 58 -18.79 -11.58 -15.43
N GLU A 59 -18.50 -12.58 -16.27
CA GLU A 59 -19.17 -13.89 -16.25
C GLU A 59 -18.49 -14.86 -15.27
N HIS A 60 -17.35 -14.49 -14.68
CA HIS A 60 -16.66 -15.35 -13.73
C HIS A 60 -17.44 -15.44 -12.40
N PRO A 61 -17.62 -16.64 -11.81
CA PRO A 61 -18.40 -16.81 -10.57
C PRO A 61 -17.94 -15.95 -9.38
N LEU A 62 -16.65 -15.60 -9.35
CA LEU A 62 -16.06 -14.77 -8.29
C LEU A 62 -16.19 -13.25 -8.54
N GLU A 63 -16.71 -12.80 -9.69
CA GLU A 63 -16.76 -11.37 -10.01
C GLU A 63 -17.45 -10.52 -8.92
N PRO A 64 -18.60 -10.91 -8.34
CA PRO A 64 -19.27 -10.06 -7.34
C PRO A 64 -18.39 -9.78 -6.12
N ILE A 65 -17.56 -10.76 -5.74
CA ILE A 65 -16.65 -10.61 -4.61
C ILE A 65 -15.47 -9.71 -4.99
N LEU A 66 -14.96 -9.83 -6.21
CA LEU A 66 -13.88 -8.97 -6.72
C LEU A 66 -14.33 -7.53 -6.85
N SER A 67 -15.57 -7.33 -7.31
CA SER A 67 -16.21 -6.03 -7.36
C SER A 67 -16.27 -5.41 -5.96
N LEU A 68 -16.67 -6.19 -4.94
CA LEU A 68 -16.67 -5.72 -3.54
C LEU A 68 -15.26 -5.35 -3.05
N VAL A 69 -14.24 -6.18 -3.30
CA VAL A 69 -12.85 -5.86 -2.93
C VAL A 69 -12.40 -4.57 -3.63
N SER A 70 -12.72 -4.42 -4.91
CA SER A 70 -12.39 -3.23 -5.69
C SER A 70 -13.07 -1.98 -5.13
N GLN A 71 -14.35 -2.08 -4.73
CA GLN A 71 -15.06 -0.99 -4.06
C GLN A 71 -14.38 -0.60 -2.74
N VAL A 72 -13.97 -1.56 -1.91
CA VAL A 72 -13.23 -1.25 -0.67
C VAL A 72 -11.94 -0.49 -1.00
N LEU A 73 -11.18 -0.92 -2.02
CA LEU A 73 -9.94 -0.26 -2.42
C LEU A 73 -10.17 1.17 -2.93
N ILE A 74 -11.21 1.38 -3.74
CA ILE A 74 -11.54 2.69 -4.32
C ILE A 74 -12.07 3.65 -3.26
N LYS A 75 -12.85 3.14 -2.29
CA LYS A 75 -13.51 3.95 -1.26
C LYS A 75 -12.67 4.15 0.00
N SER A 76 -11.54 3.45 0.15
CA SER A 76 -10.65 3.61 1.31
C SER A 76 -9.84 4.91 1.23
N PHE A 77 -9.80 5.69 2.31
CA PHE A 77 -8.83 6.75 2.46
C PHE A 77 -7.52 6.21 3.03
N VAL A 78 -6.45 6.34 2.26
CA VAL A 78 -5.11 5.87 2.63
C VAL A 78 -4.15 7.05 2.69
N CYS A 79 -3.51 7.23 3.84
CA CYS A 79 -2.46 8.22 4.03
C CYS A 79 -1.09 7.53 4.05
N CYS A 80 -0.18 7.94 3.16
CA CYS A 80 1.13 7.33 2.99
C CYS A 80 2.25 8.24 3.51
N PHE A 81 3.15 7.68 4.31
CA PHE A 81 4.31 8.35 4.88
C PHE A 81 5.58 7.61 4.48
N SER A 82 6.74 8.24 4.66
CA SER A 82 8.03 7.58 4.61
C SER A 82 8.71 7.60 5.98
N LYS A 83 9.42 6.52 6.32
CA LYS A 83 10.28 6.46 7.50
C LYS A 83 11.65 7.11 7.29
N VAL A 84 11.95 7.61 6.09
CA VAL A 84 13.24 8.23 5.76
C VAL A 84 13.07 9.57 5.06
N SER A 85 13.88 10.55 5.46
CA SER A 85 13.91 11.88 4.86
C SER A 85 15.16 12.16 4.01
N THR A 86 16.08 11.20 3.89
CA THR A 86 17.38 11.38 3.21
C THR A 86 17.48 10.65 1.88
N ASN A 87 16.39 10.05 1.40
CA ASN A 87 16.39 9.38 0.11
C ASN A 87 16.23 10.40 -1.03
N HIS A 88 17.21 10.50 -1.92
CA HIS A 88 17.19 11.45 -3.04
C HIS A 88 16.03 11.23 -4.02
N LEU A 89 15.61 9.98 -4.27
CA LEU A 89 14.48 9.69 -5.16
C LEU A 89 13.17 10.24 -4.58
N LEU A 90 12.98 10.18 -3.26
CA LEU A 90 11.80 10.77 -2.62
C LEU A 90 11.75 12.29 -2.83
N TRP A 91 12.89 12.97 -2.70
CA TRP A 91 12.96 14.41 -2.95
C TRP A 91 12.73 14.77 -4.41
N SER A 92 13.22 13.95 -5.34
CA SER A 92 12.95 14.10 -6.77
C SER A 92 11.46 13.96 -7.10
N HIS A 93 10.80 12.95 -6.54
CA HIS A 93 9.42 12.60 -6.88
C HIS A 93 8.36 13.39 -6.13
N TYR A 94 8.57 13.66 -4.84
CA TYR A 94 7.54 14.15 -3.94
C TYR A 94 7.77 15.57 -3.41
N ALA A 95 8.92 16.17 -3.70
CA ALA A 95 9.27 17.50 -3.19
C ALA A 95 9.74 18.43 -4.30
N ASP A 96 9.04 18.40 -5.44
CA ASP A 96 9.28 19.30 -6.59
C ASP A 96 10.76 19.39 -6.98
N SER A 97 11.37 18.23 -7.25
CA SER A 97 12.79 18.12 -7.59
C SER A 97 13.73 18.79 -6.57
N HIS A 98 13.57 18.45 -5.29
CA HIS A 98 14.31 19.02 -4.15
C HIS A 98 14.02 20.50 -3.82
N SER A 99 12.99 21.13 -4.40
CA SER A 99 12.64 22.53 -4.11
C SER A 99 11.58 22.67 -3.01
N GLY A 100 10.82 21.60 -2.76
CA GLY A 100 9.76 21.53 -1.74
C GLY A 100 10.28 21.24 -0.32
N PHE A 101 9.43 20.66 0.51
CA PHE A 101 9.73 20.37 1.91
C PHE A 101 9.09 19.04 2.35
N CYS A 102 9.55 18.53 3.48
CA CYS A 102 9.07 17.33 4.14
C CYS A 102 8.58 17.69 5.54
N ILE A 103 7.37 17.25 5.89
CA ILE A 103 6.80 17.39 7.23
C ILE A 103 7.08 16.10 7.99
N ARG A 104 7.74 16.20 9.14
CA ARG A 104 7.97 15.07 10.03
C ARG A 104 6.92 15.04 11.13
N PHE A 105 6.21 13.93 11.18
CA PHE A 105 5.18 13.67 12.18
C PHE A 105 5.71 12.76 13.29
N ARG A 106 5.26 13.03 14.52
CA ARG A 106 5.40 12.11 15.65
C ARG A 106 4.33 11.03 15.54
N LYS A 107 4.74 9.85 15.09
CA LYS A 107 3.88 8.71 14.78
C LYS A 107 2.90 8.40 15.91
N ASP A 108 3.39 8.27 17.13
CA ASP A 108 2.62 7.91 18.33
C ASP A 108 1.55 8.95 18.68
N VAL A 109 1.83 10.24 18.42
CA VAL A 109 0.83 11.31 18.57
C VAL A 109 -0.25 11.19 17.50
N LEU A 110 0.12 11.02 16.23
CA LEU A 110 -0.87 10.84 15.16
C LEU A 110 -1.77 9.62 15.41
N LEU A 111 -1.19 8.45 15.66
CA LEU A 111 -1.95 7.20 15.82
C LEU A 111 -2.93 7.25 17.00
N LYS A 112 -2.64 8.03 18.04
CA LYS A 112 -3.52 8.20 19.21
C LYS A 112 -4.70 9.15 18.94
N ASN A 113 -4.53 10.11 18.03
CA ASN A 113 -5.47 11.21 17.84
C ASN A 113 -6.29 11.12 16.54
N LEU A 114 -5.94 10.20 15.64
CA LEU A 114 -6.65 10.00 14.38
C LEU A 114 -7.60 8.81 14.42
N ASN A 115 -8.73 8.92 13.73
CA ASN A 115 -9.69 7.83 13.58
C ASN A 115 -9.26 6.86 12.47
N ILE A 116 -8.44 5.88 12.83
CA ILE A 116 -7.85 4.91 11.90
C ILE A 116 -8.33 3.49 12.19
N ILE A 117 -8.60 2.72 11.13
CA ILE A 117 -8.96 1.29 11.23
C ILE A 117 -7.75 0.38 11.05
N ASN A 118 -6.71 0.86 10.37
CA ASN A 118 -5.46 0.12 10.24
C ASN A 118 -4.27 1.03 10.00
N HIS A 119 -3.09 0.53 10.34
CA HIS A 119 -1.83 1.17 10.00
C HIS A 119 -0.70 0.16 9.99
N GLY A 120 0.38 0.43 9.26
CA GLY A 120 1.45 -0.55 9.15
C GLY A 120 2.53 -0.17 8.16
N ASP A 121 3.60 -0.94 8.20
CA ASP A 121 4.65 -0.90 7.19
C ASP A 121 4.15 -1.54 5.90
N VAL A 122 4.55 -0.98 4.77
CA VAL A 122 4.32 -1.60 3.46
C VAL A 122 5.25 -2.79 3.29
N ILE A 123 4.70 -3.91 2.83
CA ILE A 123 5.41 -5.12 2.46
C ILE A 123 5.84 -5.01 0.99
N TYR A 124 7.14 -5.10 0.77
CA TYR A 124 7.76 -4.96 -0.55
C TYR A 124 8.16 -6.31 -1.11
N ASN A 125 7.41 -6.81 -2.09
CA ASN A 125 7.78 -7.97 -2.89
C ASN A 125 6.97 -8.00 -4.19
N ASP A 126 7.49 -8.73 -5.18
CA ASP A 126 6.86 -8.82 -6.51
C ASP A 126 5.98 -10.05 -6.67
N VAL A 127 5.70 -10.78 -5.59
CA VAL A 127 4.80 -11.93 -5.62
C VAL A 127 3.36 -11.44 -5.78
N PRO A 128 2.57 -11.90 -6.75
CA PRO A 128 1.18 -11.48 -6.88
C PRO A 128 0.35 -11.83 -5.65
N ILE A 129 -0.63 -10.99 -5.29
CA ILE A 129 -1.62 -11.36 -4.27
C ILE A 129 -2.60 -12.33 -4.90
N ASN A 130 -2.77 -13.51 -4.29
CA ASN A 130 -3.77 -14.48 -4.69
C ASN A 130 -5.07 -14.24 -3.92
N ILE A 131 -6.10 -13.78 -4.61
CA ILE A 131 -7.39 -13.45 -4.01
C ILE A 131 -8.06 -14.70 -3.40
N MET A 132 -7.95 -15.84 -4.07
CA MET A 132 -8.53 -17.10 -3.61
C MET A 132 -7.95 -17.55 -2.26
N HIS A 133 -6.68 -17.25 -2.01
CA HIS A 133 -6.03 -17.54 -0.73
C HIS A 133 -6.67 -16.77 0.43
N GLY A 134 -6.96 -15.48 0.24
CA GLY A 134 -7.56 -14.64 1.28
C GLY A 134 -8.94 -15.11 1.73
N PHE A 135 -9.71 -15.79 0.86
CA PHE A 135 -10.98 -16.42 1.26
C PHE A 135 -10.79 -17.58 2.24
N ASN A 136 -9.70 -18.32 2.12
CA ASN A 136 -9.44 -19.49 2.96
C ASN A 136 -8.96 -19.11 4.36
N GLU A 137 -8.26 -17.98 4.50
CA GLU A 137 -7.57 -17.60 5.75
C GLU A 137 -8.31 -16.54 6.57
N LYS A 138 -9.49 -16.09 6.14
CA LYS A 138 -10.25 -14.97 6.76
C LYS A 138 -9.46 -13.65 6.80
N GLU A 139 -8.52 -13.47 5.88
CA GLU A 139 -7.73 -12.26 5.78
C GLU A 139 -8.49 -11.17 4.99
N ASN A 140 -8.19 -9.90 5.28
CA ASN A 140 -8.75 -8.78 4.55
C ASN A 140 -7.89 -8.51 3.31
N ILE A 141 -8.27 -9.10 2.18
CA ILE A 141 -7.57 -8.99 0.90
C ILE A 141 -7.32 -7.52 0.50
N ALA A 142 -8.29 -6.64 0.73
CA ALA A 142 -8.15 -5.22 0.40
C ALA A 142 -7.04 -4.56 1.24
N LYS A 143 -6.94 -4.91 2.52
CA LYS A 143 -5.83 -4.49 3.39
C LYS A 143 -4.49 -4.97 2.84
N ASP A 144 -4.37 -6.23 2.45
CA ASP A 144 -3.10 -6.77 1.95
C ASP A 144 -2.65 -6.07 0.66
N ILE A 145 -3.61 -5.77 -0.22
CA ILE A 145 -3.36 -4.95 -1.42
C ILE A 145 -2.90 -3.54 -1.03
N ILE A 146 -3.57 -2.90 -0.07
CA ILE A 146 -3.20 -1.55 0.40
C ILE A 146 -1.81 -1.53 1.04
N PHE A 147 -1.35 -2.60 1.71
CA PHE A 147 -0.04 -2.65 2.34
C PHE A 147 1.03 -3.33 1.47
N LYS A 148 0.81 -3.50 0.16
CA LYS A 148 1.79 -4.11 -0.74
C LYS A 148 2.30 -3.15 -1.81
N LYS A 149 3.58 -3.28 -2.15
CA LYS A 149 4.22 -2.55 -3.26
C LYS A 149 5.33 -3.41 -3.88
N SER A 150 5.70 -3.12 -5.13
CA SER A 150 6.83 -3.79 -5.80
C SER A 150 8.14 -3.56 -5.04
N SER A 151 9.01 -4.56 -5.06
CA SER A 151 10.33 -4.51 -4.41
C SER A 151 11.17 -3.31 -4.87
N SER A 152 11.01 -2.91 -6.13
CA SER A 152 11.69 -1.76 -6.75
C SER A 152 11.45 -0.42 -6.03
N TRP A 153 10.33 -0.29 -5.30
CA TRP A 153 9.97 0.90 -4.54
C TRP A 153 10.31 0.78 -3.04
N GLY A 154 11.02 -0.27 -2.61
CA GLY A 154 11.37 -0.51 -1.21
C GLY A 154 12.17 0.62 -0.56
N TYR A 155 12.82 1.45 -1.36
CA TYR A 155 13.60 2.60 -0.93
C TYR A 155 12.74 3.71 -0.26
N GLU A 156 11.43 3.72 -0.50
CA GLU A 156 10.51 4.68 0.12
C GLU A 156 10.27 4.38 1.61
N LYS A 157 10.43 3.12 2.03
CA LYS A 157 10.18 2.65 3.41
C LYS A 157 8.85 3.17 3.95
N GLU A 158 7.79 2.97 3.18
CA GLU A 158 6.48 3.53 3.44
C GLU A 158 5.86 2.97 4.73
N PHE A 159 5.16 3.85 5.44
CA PHE A 159 4.20 3.52 6.48
C PHE A 159 2.84 4.08 6.05
N ARG A 160 1.79 3.26 6.05
CA ARG A 160 0.45 3.67 5.64
C ARG A 160 -0.52 3.65 6.80
N MET A 161 -1.50 4.53 6.75
CA MET A 161 -2.68 4.54 7.62
C MET A 161 -3.93 4.44 6.76
N ILE A 162 -4.94 3.73 7.23
CA ILE A 162 -6.26 3.62 6.63
C ILE A 162 -7.25 4.27 7.61
N HIS A 163 -8.00 5.27 7.14
CA HIS A 163 -9.03 5.91 7.97
C HIS A 163 -10.20 4.95 8.18
N SER A 164 -10.92 5.11 9.29
CA SER A 164 -12.12 4.33 9.57
C SER A 164 -13.28 4.68 8.64
N GLU A 165 -13.30 5.89 8.11
CA GLU A 165 -14.28 6.35 7.14
C GLU A 165 -13.95 5.88 5.72
N VAL A 166 -15.00 5.73 4.92
CA VAL A 166 -14.92 5.41 3.50
C VAL A 166 -15.60 6.50 2.69
N ALA A 167 -15.19 6.65 1.44
CA ALA A 167 -15.77 7.63 0.53
C ALA A 167 -17.26 7.33 0.28
N GLU A 168 -18.11 8.34 0.43
CA GLU A 168 -19.56 8.21 0.22
C GLU A 168 -19.92 8.20 -1.27
N SER A 169 -19.08 8.81 -2.11
CA SER A 169 -19.26 8.93 -3.56
C SER A 169 -17.92 9.10 -4.26
N ASP A 170 -17.89 9.13 -5.60
CA ASP A 170 -16.65 9.33 -6.36
C ASP A 170 -16.11 10.77 -6.31
N ASN A 171 -16.94 11.70 -5.82
CA ASN A 171 -16.53 13.08 -5.56
C ASN A 171 -15.91 13.25 -4.16
N ASP A 172 -16.04 12.24 -3.31
CA ASP A 172 -15.53 12.24 -1.95
C ASP A 172 -14.09 11.70 -1.92
N ARG A 173 -13.12 12.60 -2.14
CA ARG A 173 -11.74 12.22 -2.52
C ARG A 173 -10.70 12.33 -1.41
N PHE A 174 -11.01 13.02 -0.31
CA PHE A 174 -10.05 13.22 0.77
C PHE A 174 -10.74 13.39 2.11
N ARG A 175 -9.96 13.19 3.18
CA ARG A 175 -10.33 13.52 4.55
C ARG A 175 -9.35 14.56 5.09
N VAL A 176 -9.87 15.53 5.82
CA VAL A 176 -9.07 16.52 6.56
C VAL A 176 -9.21 16.15 8.01
N GLU A 177 -8.11 15.70 8.60
CA GLU A 177 -8.07 15.36 10.01
C GLU A 177 -7.45 16.49 10.82
N CYS A 178 -7.97 16.68 12.03
CA CYS A 178 -7.32 17.52 13.02
C CYS A 178 -6.37 16.66 13.85
N TYR A 179 -5.19 17.19 14.12
CA TYR A 179 -4.22 16.61 15.03
C TYR A 179 -3.69 17.69 15.98
N PRO A 180 -3.19 17.31 17.17
CA PRO A 180 -2.60 18.26 18.09
C PRO A 180 -1.40 19.01 17.47
N ASP A 181 -1.15 20.25 17.88
CA ASP A 181 -0.04 21.09 17.38
C ASP A 181 1.33 20.41 17.49
N ASP A 182 1.47 19.55 18.49
CA ASP A 182 2.70 18.82 18.75
C ASP A 182 2.85 17.56 17.88
N ALA A 183 1.86 17.20 17.05
CA ALA A 183 1.98 16.05 16.13
C ALA A 183 3.08 16.26 15.07
N ILE A 184 3.44 17.50 14.75
CA ILE A 184 4.55 17.85 13.88
C ILE A 184 5.70 18.39 14.73
N ASP A 185 6.88 17.81 14.59
CA ASP A 185 8.06 18.24 15.34
C ASP A 185 9.15 18.86 14.45
N CYS A 186 9.10 18.63 13.13
CA CYS A 186 10.09 19.17 12.21
C CYS A 186 9.56 19.39 10.80
N ILE A 187 10.01 20.48 10.18
CA ILE A 187 9.92 20.70 8.74
C ILE A 187 11.34 20.69 8.17
N ILE A 188 11.56 19.85 7.17
CA ILE A 188 12.84 19.72 6.47
C ILE A 188 12.66 20.32 5.08
N PHE A 189 13.44 21.33 4.73
CA PHE A 189 13.46 21.93 3.40
C PHE A 189 14.37 21.16 2.46
N GLY A 190 14.00 21.12 1.19
CA GLY A 190 14.82 20.52 0.15
C GLY A 190 16.10 21.32 -0.10
N PHE A 191 17.07 20.65 -0.72
CA PHE A 191 18.37 21.23 -1.03
C PHE A 191 18.26 22.49 -1.90
N ASN A 192 17.30 22.49 -2.85
CA ASN A 192 17.06 23.59 -3.79
C ASN A 192 15.95 24.56 -3.34
N SER A 193 15.45 24.44 -2.11
CA SER A 193 14.41 25.35 -1.62
C SER A 193 14.93 26.79 -1.58
N SER A 194 14.16 27.70 -2.19
CA SER A 194 14.42 29.13 -2.18
C SER A 194 14.09 29.77 -0.84
N ASP A 195 14.75 30.88 -0.52
CA ASP A 195 14.51 31.61 0.74
C ASP A 195 13.08 32.17 0.82
N SER A 196 12.47 32.52 -0.33
CA SER A 196 11.07 32.93 -0.39
C SER A 196 10.13 31.80 0.03
N ASN A 197 10.33 30.58 -0.48
CA ASN A 197 9.53 29.41 -0.14
C ASN A 197 9.72 29.03 1.33
N VAL A 198 10.96 29.04 1.81
CA VAL A 198 11.28 28.81 3.23
C VAL A 198 10.53 29.80 4.10
N SER A 199 10.61 31.10 3.78
CA SER A 199 9.98 32.16 4.57
C SER A 199 8.46 32.01 4.60
N LEU A 200 7.85 31.68 3.46
CA LEU A 200 6.41 31.42 3.36
C LEU A 200 6.00 30.25 4.24
N VAL A 201 6.68 29.10 4.15
CA VAL A 201 6.36 27.92 4.95
C VAL A 201 6.54 28.20 6.44
N LYS A 202 7.62 28.90 6.84
CA LYS A 202 7.84 29.34 8.23
C LYS A 202 6.73 30.28 8.72
N SER A 203 6.17 31.11 7.85
CA SER A 203 5.05 32.01 8.23
C SER A 203 3.74 31.25 8.43
N ILE A 204 3.51 30.16 7.69
CA ILE A 204 2.29 29.36 7.76
C ILE A 204 2.36 28.38 8.94
N MET A 205 3.48 27.66 9.06
CA MET A 205 3.64 26.56 10.00
C MET A 205 4.30 27.05 11.29
N GLN A 206 3.58 27.79 12.12
CA GLN A 206 4.11 28.29 13.38
C GLN A 206 3.71 27.37 14.54
N GLY A 207 4.63 27.05 15.44
CA GLY A 207 4.34 26.17 16.56
C GLY A 207 5.42 26.17 17.63
N ASN A 208 5.02 25.93 18.87
CA ASN A 208 5.95 25.76 19.97
C ASN A 208 6.78 24.48 19.73
N ASN A 209 8.11 24.63 19.74
CA ASN A 209 9.08 23.53 19.53
C ASN A 209 9.20 22.97 18.10
N LEU A 210 8.59 23.60 17.10
CA LEU A 210 8.79 23.19 15.71
C LEU A 210 10.23 23.48 15.26
N ILE A 211 10.92 22.47 14.73
CA ILE A 211 12.30 22.59 14.26
C ILE A 211 12.31 22.69 12.74
N TYR A 212 13.02 23.68 12.21
CA TYR A 212 13.28 23.79 10.79
C TYR A 212 14.68 23.29 10.46
N LYS A 213 14.78 22.50 9.40
CA LYS A 213 16.04 21.92 8.91
C LYS A 213 16.10 22.01 7.40
N LYS A 214 17.27 21.75 6.81
CA LYS A 214 17.45 21.65 5.37
C LYS A 214 18.23 20.39 5.00
N ILE A 215 17.95 19.87 3.82
CA ILE A 215 18.77 18.82 3.22
C ILE A 215 20.09 19.41 2.74
N THR A 216 21.18 18.73 3.07
CA THR A 216 22.53 19.00 2.58
C THR A 216 23.09 17.78 1.84
N ARG A 217 24.08 18.00 0.99
CA ARG A 217 24.81 16.94 0.28
C ARG A 217 26.13 16.67 0.98
N GLY A 218 26.54 15.40 1.03
CA GLY A 218 27.89 15.05 1.45
C GLY A 218 28.94 15.70 0.55
N ALA A 219 30.04 16.18 1.13
CA ALA A 219 31.12 16.80 0.36
C ALA A 219 31.76 15.82 -0.64
N ASN A 220 31.81 14.53 -0.29
CA ASN A 220 32.44 13.46 -1.07
C ASN A 220 31.51 12.25 -1.30
N SER A 221 30.19 12.43 -1.22
CA SER A 221 29.22 11.35 -1.46
C SER A 221 27.95 11.86 -2.14
N PHE A 222 27.19 10.97 -2.78
CA PHE A 222 25.85 11.25 -3.29
C PHE A 222 24.77 11.17 -2.20
N GLU A 223 25.17 10.98 -0.94
CA GLU A 223 24.24 10.88 0.17
C GLU A 223 23.71 12.26 0.56
N LEU A 224 22.44 12.27 0.93
CA LEU A 224 21.78 13.43 1.51
C LEU A 224 21.77 13.30 3.02
N TYR A 225 21.98 14.41 3.70
CA TYR A 225 21.89 14.50 5.15
C TYR A 225 20.88 15.57 5.52
N VAL A 226 20.26 15.38 6.68
CA VAL A 226 19.48 16.44 7.30
C VAL A 226 20.45 17.25 8.15
N ASP A 227 20.52 18.56 7.93
CA ASP A 227 21.43 19.44 8.66
C ASP A 227 21.26 19.29 10.20
N THR A 228 22.40 19.33 10.90
CA THR A 228 22.44 19.32 12.36
C THR A 228 22.03 20.66 12.95
N GLU A 229 22.25 21.75 12.23
CA GLU A 229 21.88 23.09 12.65
C GLU A 229 20.39 23.38 12.41
N LYS A 230 19.85 24.35 13.17
CA LYS A 230 18.50 24.87 12.93
C LYS A 230 18.55 25.84 11.77
N TYR A 231 17.72 25.61 10.75
CA TYR A 231 17.63 26.44 9.55
C TYR A 231 16.62 27.59 9.70
#